data_AF-A0A2D7DDP9-F1
#
_entry.id   AF-A0A2D7DDP9-F1
#
_cell.length_a   1.000
_cell.length_b   1.000
_cell.length_c   1.000
_cell.angle_alpha   90.00
_cell.angle_beta   90.00
_cell.angle_gamma   90.00
#
_symmetry.space_group_name_H-M   'P 1'
#
loop_
_entity.id
_entity.type
_entity.pdbx_description
1 polymer ?
#
loop_
_entity_poly.entity_id
_entity_poly.type
_entity_poly.pdbx_seq_one_letter_code
_entity_poly.pdbx_strand_id
1 'polypeptide(L)'
;MSRDKESTLSRRKFLILSGAGATSIAFASSAMGREAVNLLDPGNPLVIPQNFKPSIWFTMEANGRTTVHVIRAEIGQHIGTAYAQIVAEELELDWDRVTIDYPEIDANTIMTYGAQITGGSYSVHEMFDWLARTGAAARGILIEAGADLL
;
A
#
# COMPACT_ATOMS: atom_id res chain seq x y z
N MET A 1 60.40 -4.00 -40.73
CA MET A 1 59.30 -3.13 -40.24
C MET A 1 58.17 -4.02 -39.78
N SER A 2 57.74 -3.84 -38.53
CA SER A 2 56.86 -4.73 -37.77
C SER A 2 55.47 -4.85 -38.40
N ARG A 3 54.93 -6.08 -38.47
CA ARG A 3 53.53 -6.35 -38.85
C ARG A 3 52.60 -5.95 -37.71
N ASP A 4 51.55 -5.21 -38.03
CA ASP A 4 50.46 -4.88 -37.13
C ASP A 4 49.71 -6.15 -36.71
N LYS A 5 49.49 -6.34 -35.40
CA LYS A 5 48.65 -7.41 -34.86
C LYS A 5 47.19 -6.96 -34.90
N GLU A 6 46.43 -7.40 -35.90
CA GLU A 6 44.97 -7.33 -35.84
C GLU A 6 44.45 -8.24 -34.72
N SER A 7 43.92 -7.66 -33.64
CA SER A 7 43.28 -8.40 -32.57
C SER A 7 41.87 -8.82 -33.00
N THR A 8 41.72 -10.05 -33.48
CA THR A 8 40.41 -10.59 -33.87
C THR A 8 39.51 -10.80 -32.65
N LEU A 9 38.42 -10.02 -32.57
CA LEU A 9 37.38 -10.16 -31.54
C LEU A 9 36.66 -11.51 -31.71
N SER A 10 36.88 -12.43 -30.77
CA SER A 10 36.19 -13.72 -30.74
C SER A 10 34.71 -13.53 -30.37
N ARG A 11 33.80 -14.27 -31.03
CA ARG A 11 32.36 -14.33 -30.71
C ARG A 11 32.08 -14.52 -29.21
N ARG A 12 32.94 -15.28 -28.52
CA ARG A 12 32.86 -15.51 -27.07
C ARG A 12 33.16 -14.25 -26.24
N LYS A 13 34.18 -13.48 -26.64
CA LYS A 13 34.51 -12.21 -25.97
C LYS A 13 33.44 -11.17 -26.23
N PHE A 14 32.86 -11.15 -27.42
CA PHE A 14 31.73 -10.27 -27.74
C PHE A 14 30.51 -10.59 -26.86
N LEU A 15 30.11 -11.87 -26.73
CA LEU A 15 28.97 -12.26 -25.89
C LEU A 15 29.19 -11.99 -24.39
N ILE A 16 30.41 -12.21 -23.89
CA ILE A 16 30.76 -11.89 -22.49
C ILE A 16 30.70 -10.38 -22.27
N LEU A 17 31.23 -9.59 -23.20
CA LEU A 17 31.27 -8.13 -23.11
C LEU A 17 29.86 -7.51 -23.26
N SER A 18 29.04 -8.03 -24.18
CA SER A 18 27.67 -7.55 -24.38
C SER A 18 26.75 -7.94 -23.22
N GLY A 19 26.91 -9.15 -22.68
CA GLY A 19 26.17 -9.60 -21.49
C GLY A 19 26.49 -8.73 -20.28
N ALA A 20 27.77 -8.59 -19.93
CA ALA A 20 28.19 -7.81 -18.77
C ALA A 20 27.77 -6.34 -18.88
N GLY A 21 27.92 -5.70 -20.05
CA GLY A 21 27.56 -4.31 -20.26
C GLY A 21 26.04 -4.05 -20.19
N ALA A 22 25.23 -4.91 -20.81
CA ALA A 22 23.78 -4.75 -20.79
C ALA A 22 23.20 -4.94 -19.37
N THR A 23 23.69 -5.92 -18.61
CA THR A 23 23.21 -6.17 -17.25
C THR A 23 23.62 -5.05 -16.29
N SER A 24 24.85 -4.54 -16.39
CA SER A 24 25.32 -3.46 -15.52
C SER A 24 24.65 -2.12 -15.84
N ILE A 25 24.32 -1.83 -17.10
CA ILE A 25 23.53 -0.63 -17.46
C ILE A 25 22.09 -0.74 -16.95
N ALA A 26 21.45 -1.92 -17.08
CA ALA A 26 20.10 -2.13 -16.56
C ALA A 26 20.02 -1.92 -15.05
N PHE A 27 20.97 -2.49 -14.30
CA PHE A 27 21.06 -2.27 -12.84
C PHE A 27 21.45 -0.84 -12.47
N ALA A 28 22.33 -0.17 -13.23
CA ALA A 28 22.68 1.22 -12.98
C ALA A 28 21.48 2.16 -13.22
N SER A 29 20.65 1.88 -14.23
CA SER A 29 19.43 2.64 -14.49
C SER A 29 18.35 2.44 -13.41
N SER A 30 18.29 1.27 -12.79
CA SER A 30 17.38 0.99 -11.68
C SER A 30 17.92 1.37 -10.30
N ALA A 31 19.21 1.76 -10.20
CA ALA A 31 19.86 2.16 -8.95
C ALA A 31 20.08 3.69 -8.85
N MET A 32 19.71 4.45 -9.88
CA MET A 32 19.55 5.89 -9.77
C MET A 32 18.23 6.16 -9.07
N GLY A 33 18.26 6.18 -7.74
CA GLY A 33 17.08 6.49 -6.96
C GLY A 33 16.51 7.85 -7.34
N ARG A 34 15.18 7.91 -7.48
CA ARG A 34 14.50 9.17 -7.72
C ARG A 34 14.71 10.08 -6.52
N GLU A 35 14.78 11.40 -6.74
CA GLU A 35 14.86 12.34 -5.62
C GLU A 35 13.70 12.05 -4.65
N ALA A 36 14.01 11.84 -3.37
CA ALA A 36 13.01 11.62 -2.34
C ALA A 36 12.09 12.85 -2.28
N VAL A 37 10.93 12.72 -2.90
CA VAL A 37 9.94 13.78 -2.97
C VAL A 37 9.33 13.95 -1.57
N ASN A 38 9.54 15.11 -0.96
CA ASN A 38 8.97 15.42 0.36
C ASN A 38 7.45 15.54 0.24
N LEU A 39 6.73 14.48 0.59
CA LEU A 39 5.26 14.42 0.53
C LEU A 39 4.56 15.38 1.51
N LEU A 40 5.31 16.01 2.42
CA LEU A 40 4.81 17.02 3.36
C LEU A 40 5.07 18.47 2.88
N ASP A 41 5.72 18.67 1.73
CA ASP A 41 5.92 19.99 1.13
C ASP A 41 4.61 20.49 0.48
N PRO A 42 4.04 21.63 0.91
CA PRO A 42 2.82 22.20 0.34
C PRO A 42 2.90 22.53 -1.16
N GLY A 43 4.11 22.64 -1.73
CA GLY A 43 4.34 22.92 -3.15
C GLY A 43 4.47 21.68 -4.05
N ASN A 44 4.33 20.48 -3.50
CA ASN A 44 4.59 19.23 -4.19
C ASN A 44 3.40 18.80 -5.08
N PRO A 45 3.57 18.50 -6.39
CA PRO A 45 2.48 18.09 -7.27
C PRO A 45 1.79 16.77 -6.87
N LEU A 46 2.35 16.01 -5.93
CA LEU A 46 1.73 14.82 -5.31
C LEU A 46 0.88 15.16 -4.08
N VAL A 47 0.39 16.40 -3.92
CA VAL A 47 -0.54 16.76 -2.82
C VAL A 47 -1.70 15.78 -2.81
N ILE A 48 -1.74 14.93 -1.79
CA ILE A 48 -2.91 14.12 -1.44
C ILE A 48 -4.09 15.11 -1.30
N PRO A 49 -5.17 14.98 -2.10
CA PRO A 49 -6.29 15.91 -2.03
C PRO A 49 -6.73 16.10 -0.58
N GLN A 50 -7.07 17.32 -0.18
CA GLN A 50 -7.53 17.64 1.19
C GLN A 50 -8.70 16.75 1.66
N ASN A 51 -9.42 16.11 0.73
CA ASN A 51 -10.53 15.19 0.98
C ASN A 51 -10.26 13.75 0.51
N PHE A 52 -9.00 13.34 0.35
CA PHE A 52 -8.66 11.98 -0.07
C PHE A 52 -8.86 11.01 1.11
N LYS A 53 -10.04 10.39 1.15
CA LYS A 53 -10.39 9.30 2.04
C LYS A 53 -10.50 8.01 1.21
N PRO A 54 -9.39 7.29 0.96
CA PRO A 54 -9.36 6.14 0.07
C PRO A 54 -10.21 4.97 0.59
N SER A 55 -10.49 4.97 1.89
CA SER A 55 -11.36 4.03 2.58
C SER A 55 -12.19 4.80 3.60
N ILE A 56 -13.43 4.37 3.77
CA ILE A 56 -14.24 4.75 4.93
C ILE A 56 -14.04 3.74 6.07
N TRP A 57 -13.54 2.54 5.78
CA TRP A 57 -13.49 1.43 6.74
C TRP A 57 -12.29 1.47 7.69
N PHE A 58 -11.23 2.19 7.33
CA PHE A 58 -10.10 2.41 8.20
C PHE A 58 -9.37 3.70 7.83
N THR A 59 -8.69 4.27 8.82
CA THR A 59 -7.79 5.43 8.66
C THR A 59 -6.39 5.03 9.07
N MET A 60 -5.40 5.30 8.22
CA MET A 60 -3.98 5.09 8.52
C MET A 60 -3.28 6.43 8.74
N GLU A 61 -2.60 6.56 9.88
CA GLU A 61 -1.74 7.69 10.22
C GLU A 61 -0.37 7.57 9.52
N ALA A 62 0.35 8.69 9.36
CA ALA A 62 1.68 8.70 8.74
C ALA A 62 2.74 7.87 9.50
N ASN A 63 2.51 7.57 10.78
CA ASN A 63 3.36 6.70 11.60
C ASN A 63 3.03 5.19 11.42
N GLY A 64 2.05 4.86 10.57
CA GLY A 64 1.58 3.49 10.30
C GLY A 64 0.55 2.95 11.31
N ARG A 65 0.12 3.74 12.31
CA ARG A 65 -1.01 3.37 13.17
C ARG A 65 -2.29 3.40 12.35
N THR A 66 -3.10 2.37 12.49
CA THR A 66 -4.33 2.22 11.71
C THR A 66 -5.51 2.03 12.64
N THR A 67 -6.55 2.85 12.44
CA THR A 67 -7.82 2.75 13.15
C THR A 67 -8.85 2.13 12.22
N VAL A 68 -9.47 1.02 12.65
CA VAL A 68 -10.51 0.32 11.91
C VAL A 68 -11.88 0.75 12.43
N HIS A 69 -12.72 1.24 11.51
CA HIS A 69 -14.04 1.82 11.79
C HIS A 69 -15.12 0.73 11.73
N VAL A 70 -15.71 0.41 12.88
CA VAL A 70 -16.67 -0.70 12.99
C VAL A 70 -18.10 -0.18 12.90
N ILE A 71 -18.72 -0.38 11.73
CA ILE A 71 -20.08 0.07 11.42
C ILE A 71 -21.10 -1.03 11.79
N ARG A 72 -21.01 -1.53 13.01
CA ARG A 72 -21.92 -2.56 13.55
C ARG A 72 -22.16 -2.30 15.01
N ALA A 73 -23.39 -2.57 15.47
CA ALA A 73 -23.72 -2.50 16.88
C ALA A 73 -22.98 -3.62 17.63
N GLU A 74 -22.06 -3.24 18.52
CA GLU A 74 -21.32 -4.16 19.39
C GLU A 74 -22.10 -4.39 20.68
N ILE A 75 -22.43 -5.65 20.96
CA ILE A 75 -23.20 -6.08 22.14
C ILE A 75 -22.54 -7.30 22.84
N GLY A 76 -21.24 -7.55 22.58
CA GLY A 76 -20.43 -8.58 23.25
C GLY A 76 -19.94 -9.70 22.34
N GLN A 77 -20.25 -9.66 21.05
CA GLN A 77 -19.81 -10.64 20.06
C GLN A 77 -18.38 -10.41 19.55
N HIS A 78 -17.82 -9.22 19.77
CA HIS A 78 -16.49 -8.80 19.34
C HIS A 78 -16.31 -8.76 17.81
N ILE A 79 -17.24 -8.13 17.08
CA ILE A 79 -17.12 -7.93 15.61
C ILE A 79 -15.86 -7.13 15.29
N GLY A 80 -15.57 -6.11 16.10
CA GLY A 80 -14.46 -5.19 15.84
C GLY A 80 -13.12 -5.90 15.71
N THR A 81 -12.88 -6.92 16.54
CA THR A 81 -11.65 -7.74 16.47
C THR A 81 -11.53 -8.45 15.13
N ALA A 82 -12.62 -9.05 14.64
CA ALA A 82 -12.61 -9.74 13.35
C ALA A 82 -12.35 -8.76 12.20
N TYR A 83 -12.96 -7.58 12.23
CA TYR A 83 -12.73 -6.55 11.20
C TYR A 83 -11.27 -6.08 11.22
N ALA A 84 -10.73 -5.83 12.42
CA ALA A 84 -9.34 -5.43 12.59
C ALA A 84 -8.36 -6.49 12.06
N GLN A 85 -8.61 -7.77 12.31
CA GLN A 85 -7.77 -8.86 11.80
C GLN A 85 -7.76 -8.93 10.27
N ILE A 86 -8.93 -8.79 9.62
CA ILE A 86 -9.03 -8.79 8.16
C ILE A 86 -8.21 -7.62 7.58
N VAL A 87 -8.38 -6.43 8.11
CA VAL A 87 -7.66 -5.24 7.63
C VAL A 87 -6.15 -5.35 7.91
N ALA A 88 -5.76 -5.85 9.08
CA ALA A 88 -4.37 -6.02 9.45
C ALA A 88 -3.64 -7.01 8.54
N GLU A 89 -4.28 -8.13 8.19
CA GLU A 89 -3.71 -9.14 7.29
C GLU A 89 -3.45 -8.55 5.90
N GLU A 90 -4.45 -7.88 5.31
CA GLU A 90 -4.35 -7.35 3.94
C GLU A 90 -3.38 -6.18 3.81
N LEU A 91 -3.22 -5.39 4.88
CA LEU A 91 -2.24 -4.30 4.93
C LEU A 91 -0.87 -4.75 5.48
N GLU A 92 -0.73 -6.01 5.89
CA GLU A 92 0.46 -6.56 6.56
C GLU A 92 0.92 -5.70 7.76
N LEU A 93 -0.05 -5.30 8.59
CA LEU A 93 0.22 -4.46 9.77
C LEU A 93 0.67 -5.28 10.97
N ASP A 94 1.56 -4.69 11.75
CA ASP A 94 1.80 -5.13 13.12
C ASP A 94 0.54 -4.91 13.96
N TRP A 95 0.09 -5.97 14.65
CA TRP A 95 -1.12 -5.94 15.47
C TRP A 95 -1.08 -4.85 16.55
N ASP A 96 0.09 -4.55 17.09
CA ASP A 96 0.28 -3.51 18.11
C ASP A 96 0.00 -2.09 17.59
N ARG A 97 -0.12 -1.92 16.27
CA ARG A 97 -0.43 -0.65 15.60
C ARG A 97 -1.88 -0.53 15.16
N VAL A 98 -2.70 -1.55 15.41
CA VAL A 98 -4.10 -1.58 15.02
C VAL A 98 -4.97 -1.16 16.21
N THR A 99 -5.88 -0.23 15.94
CA THR A 99 -6.87 0.25 16.90
C THR A 99 -8.25 0.16 16.29
N ILE A 100 -9.28 0.12 17.13
CA ILE A 100 -10.67 -0.01 16.72
C ILE A 100 -11.44 1.16 17.29
N ASP A 101 -12.29 1.78 16.47
CA ASP A 101 -13.30 2.73 16.93
C ASP A 101 -14.69 2.34 16.43
N TYR A 102 -15.69 2.94 17.06
CA TYR A 102 -17.10 2.75 16.77
C TYR A 102 -17.69 4.12 16.48
N PRO A 103 -17.82 4.51 15.19
CA PRO A 103 -18.32 5.82 14.82
C PRO A 103 -19.71 6.12 15.40
N GLU A 104 -19.91 7.32 15.93
CA GLU A 104 -21.19 7.74 16.53
C GLU A 104 -22.34 7.70 15.51
N ILE A 105 -23.52 7.28 15.98
CA ILE A 105 -24.72 7.20 15.14
C ILE A 105 -25.33 8.60 15.02
N ASP A 106 -24.97 9.31 13.95
CA ASP A 106 -25.58 10.58 13.55
C ASP A 106 -25.99 10.59 12.07
N ALA A 107 -26.63 11.67 11.62
CA ALA A 107 -27.12 11.79 10.25
C ALA A 107 -26.02 11.71 9.18
N ASN A 108 -24.84 12.28 9.44
CA ASN A 108 -23.68 12.22 8.54
C ASN A 108 -23.07 10.81 8.51
N THR A 109 -22.95 10.17 9.68
CA THR A 109 -22.41 8.81 9.78
C THR A 109 -23.34 7.81 9.09
N ILE A 110 -24.66 7.93 9.25
CA ILE A 110 -25.63 7.10 8.52
C ILE A 110 -25.53 7.31 7.01
N MET A 111 -25.32 8.55 6.55
CA MET A 111 -25.13 8.83 5.12
C MET A 111 -23.81 8.27 4.57
N THR A 112 -22.76 8.23 5.40
CA THR A 112 -21.42 7.75 5.00
C THR A 112 -21.35 6.23 5.01
N TYR A 113 -21.88 5.60 6.06
CA TYR A 113 -21.66 4.20 6.37
C TYR A 113 -22.91 3.33 6.28
N GLY A 114 -24.09 3.93 6.21
CA GLY A 114 -25.36 3.24 6.30
C GLY A 114 -25.78 2.96 7.75
N ALA A 115 -26.79 2.08 7.88
CA ALA A 115 -27.34 1.73 9.18
C ALA A 115 -26.39 0.80 9.96
N GLN A 116 -26.09 1.17 11.21
CA GLN A 116 -25.25 0.36 12.12
C GLN A 116 -26.07 -0.74 12.80
N ILE A 117 -26.41 -1.79 12.04
CA ILE A 117 -27.25 -2.90 12.51
C ILE A 117 -26.44 -4.19 12.60
N THR A 118 -26.63 -4.92 13.70
CA THR A 118 -26.10 -6.27 13.91
C THR A 118 -27.28 -7.24 14.03
N GLY A 119 -27.22 -8.34 13.27
CA GLY A 119 -28.23 -9.39 13.30
C GLY A 119 -27.93 -10.49 12.28
N GLY A 120 -28.63 -11.63 12.41
CA GLY A 120 -28.61 -12.71 11.42
C GLY A 120 -27.24 -13.38 11.21
N SER A 121 -26.30 -13.23 12.14
CA SER A 121 -24.92 -13.74 12.01
C SER A 121 -24.19 -13.27 10.74
N TYR A 122 -24.58 -12.10 10.22
CA TYR A 122 -24.15 -11.64 8.89
C TYR A 122 -22.98 -10.65 8.93
N SER A 123 -22.72 -10.02 10.07
CA SER A 123 -21.81 -8.86 10.18
C SER A 123 -20.40 -9.09 9.61
N VAL A 124 -19.76 -10.22 9.93
CA VAL A 124 -18.41 -10.52 9.41
C VAL A 124 -18.46 -10.97 7.96
N HIS A 125 -19.36 -11.89 7.63
CA HIS A 125 -19.51 -12.41 6.27
C HIS A 125 -19.80 -11.30 5.25
N GLU A 126 -20.68 -10.36 5.57
CA GLU A 126 -21.05 -9.26 4.68
C GLU A 126 -19.89 -8.30 4.41
N MET A 127 -19.09 -8.03 5.43
CA MET A 127 -18.02 -7.03 5.35
C MET A 127 -16.67 -7.61 4.95
N PHE A 128 -16.51 -8.93 4.97
CA PHE A 128 -15.24 -9.60 4.66
C PHE A 128 -14.67 -9.12 3.32
N ASP A 129 -15.45 -9.25 2.24
CA ASP A 129 -15.00 -8.87 0.88
C ASP A 129 -14.68 -7.38 0.77
N TRP A 130 -15.46 -6.52 1.43
CA TRP A 130 -15.23 -5.07 1.42
C TRP A 130 -13.93 -4.71 2.12
N LEU A 131 -13.76 -5.17 3.36
CA LEU A 131 -12.56 -4.92 4.14
C LEU A 131 -11.33 -5.50 3.46
N ALA A 132 -11.44 -6.73 2.93
CA ALA A 132 -10.33 -7.41 2.30
C ALA A 132 -9.83 -6.66 1.05
N ARG A 133 -10.75 -6.34 0.15
CA ARG A 133 -10.42 -5.63 -1.10
C ARG A 133 -9.92 -4.21 -0.86
N THR A 134 -10.50 -3.51 0.11
CA THR A 134 -10.04 -2.15 0.44
C THR A 134 -8.66 -2.17 1.09
N GLY A 135 -8.37 -3.15 1.96
CA GLY A 135 -7.03 -3.39 2.50
C GLY A 135 -6.00 -3.67 1.40
N ALA A 136 -6.29 -4.64 0.52
CA ALA A 136 -5.42 -5.00 -0.59
C ALA A 136 -5.15 -3.82 -1.55
N ALA A 137 -6.19 -3.04 -1.87
CA ALA A 137 -6.06 -1.85 -2.71
C ALA A 137 -5.17 -0.79 -2.05
N ALA A 138 -5.36 -0.53 -0.76
CA ALA A 138 -4.53 0.40 -0.01
C ALA A 138 -3.07 -0.06 0.07
N ARG A 139 -2.81 -1.36 0.29
CA ARG A 139 -1.45 -1.92 0.25
C ARG A 139 -0.80 -1.71 -1.12
N GLY A 140 -1.55 -1.93 -2.21
CA GLY A 140 -1.07 -1.67 -3.57
C GLY A 140 -0.61 -0.22 -3.76
N ILE A 141 -1.43 0.74 -3.32
CA ILE A 141 -1.10 2.18 -3.38
C ILE A 141 0.15 2.50 -2.56
N LEU A 142 0.27 1.93 -1.34
CA LEU A 142 1.43 2.17 -0.48
C LEU A 142 2.73 1.61 -1.07
N ILE A 143 2.68 0.44 -1.70
CA ILE A 143 3.84 -0.17 -2.38
C ILE A 143 4.25 0.67 -3.59
N GLU A 144 3.29 1.10 -4.41
CA GLU A 144 3.55 1.94 -5.58
C GLU A 144 4.17 3.28 -5.16
N ALA A 145 3.58 3.95 -4.16
CA ALA A 145 4.13 5.19 -3.60
C ALA A 145 5.54 4.99 -3.00
N GLY A 146 5.78 3.87 -2.32
CA GLY A 146 7.10 3.53 -1.79
C GLY A 146 8.13 3.25 -2.89
N ALA A 147 7.72 2.61 -3.98
CA ALA A 147 8.58 2.35 -5.14
C ALA A 147 8.95 3.64 -5.89
N ASP A 148 8.03 4.60 -5.98
CA ASP A 148 8.29 5.91 -6.60
C ASP A 148 9.28 6.77 -5.80
N LEU A 149 9.42 6.54 -4.49
CA LEU A 149 10.35 7.24 -3.60
C LEU A 149 11.78 6.68 -3.61
N LEU A 150 12.00 5.48 -4.17
CA LEU A 150 13.30 4.80 -4.21
C LEU A 150 14.04 5.01 -5.53
#